data_AF-A0A353Y287-F1
#
_entry.id   AF-A0A353Y287-F1
#
_cell.length_a   1.000
_cell.length_b   1.000
_cell.length_c   1.000
_cell.angle_alpha   90.00
_cell.angle_beta   90.00
_cell.angle_gamma   90.00
#
_symmetry.space_group_name_H-M   'P 1'
#
loop_
_entity.id
_entity.type
_entity.pdbx_description
1 polymer ?
#
loop_
_entity_poly.entity_id
_entity_poly.type
_entity_poly.pdbx_seq_one_letter_code
_entity_poly.pdbx_strand_id
1 'polypeptide(L)' 'AAGAKLNLAVGYSHPVNIEMPAGITVATPAPTEIVIKGADRQRVGQIAAEIRAVRPPEPYKGKGI' A
#
# COMPACT_ATOMS: atom_id res chain seq x y z
N ALA A 1 7.49 5.45 -5.21
CA ALA A 1 6.48 6.44 -4.78
C ALA A 1 6.64 7.72 -5.59
N ALA A 2 5.56 8.29 -6.11
CA ALA A 2 5.57 9.63 -6.69
C ALA A 2 5.03 10.60 -5.63
N GLY A 3 5.88 10.97 -4.67
CA GLY A 3 5.50 11.81 -3.53
C GLY A 3 4.46 11.13 -2.62
N ALA A 4 3.32 11.81 -2.38
CA ALA A 4 2.22 11.34 -1.54
C ALA A 4 1.31 10.29 -2.20
N LYS A 5 1.62 9.83 -3.43
CA LYS A 5 0.83 8.79 -4.13
C LYS A 5 1.58 7.48 -4.21
N LEU A 6 0.91 6.41 -3.81
CA LEU A 6 1.36 5.03 -3.97
C LEU A 6 0.66 4.41 -5.18
N ASN A 7 1.44 4.04 -6.19
CA ASN A 7 0.94 3.37 -7.38
C ASN A 7 1.22 1.86 -7.26
N LEU A 8 0.17 1.06 -7.36
CA LEU A 8 0.20 -0.40 -7.24
C LEU A 8 -0.10 -1.05 -8.58
N ALA A 9 0.86 -1.84 -9.08
CA ALA A 9 0.72 -2.65 -10.29
C ALA A 9 0.53 -4.14 -9.91
N VAL A 10 -0.66 -4.48 -9.40
CA VAL A 10 -0.92 -5.78 -8.75
C VAL A 10 -1.68 -6.79 -9.62
N GLY A 11 -1.70 -6.58 -10.94
CA GLY A 11 -2.31 -7.50 -11.92
C GLY A 11 -3.71 -7.10 -12.39
N TYR A 12 -4.21 -5.93 -11.99
CA TYR A 12 -5.37 -5.30 -12.62
C TYR A 12 -5.00 -4.71 -13.98
N SER A 13 -5.99 -4.51 -14.85
CA SER A 13 -5.81 -3.91 -16.18
C SER A 13 -5.28 -2.47 -16.13
N HIS A 14 -5.47 -1.77 -15.01
CA HIS A 14 -4.99 -0.41 -14.77
C HIS A 14 -4.31 -0.33 -13.39
N PRO A 15 -3.30 0.54 -13.22
CA PRO A 15 -2.65 0.74 -11.94
C PRO A 15 -3.62 1.33 -10.91
N VAL A 16 -3.52 0.85 -9.67
CA VAL A 16 -4.30 1.40 -8.54
C VAL A 16 -3.47 2.48 -7.87
N ASN A 17 -3.99 3.71 -7.83
CA ASN A 17 -3.32 4.83 -7.18
C ASN A 17 -4.00 5.13 -5.85
N ILE A 18 -3.22 5.12 -4.77
CA ILE A 18 -3.68 5.44 -3.41
C ILE A 18 -3.03 6.75 -2.99
N GLU A 19 -3.86 7.72 -2.61
CA GLU A 19 -3.39 8.99 -2.06
C GLU A 19 -3.15 8.85 -0.56
N MET A 20 -1.95 9.20 -0.12
CA MET A 20 -1.58 9.12 1.29
C MET A 20 -2.14 10.31 2.04
N PRO A 21 -2.79 10.09 3.20
CA PRO A 21 -3.28 11.18 4.03
C PRO A 21 -2.11 11.97 4.64
N ALA A 22 -2.39 13.20 5.07
CA ALA A 22 -1.41 14.06 5.70
C ALA A 22 -0.76 13.39 6.93
N GLY A 23 0.57 13.55 7.07
CA GLY A 23 1.33 12.96 8.17
C GLY A 23 1.70 11.49 7.99
N ILE A 24 1.34 10.87 6.86
CA ILE A 24 1.80 9.54 6.46
C ILE A 24 2.76 9.65 5.28
N THR A 25 3.88 8.95 5.40
CA THR A 25 4.90 8.81 4.36
C THR A 25 5.01 7.35 3.96
N VAL A 26 5.16 7.11 2.66
CA VAL A 26 5.31 5.76 2.10
C VAL A 26 6.59 5.68 1.30
N ALA A 27 7.38 4.65 1.59
CA ALA A 27 8.58 4.30 0.87
C ALA A 27 8.45 2.89 0.28
N THR A 28 9.05 2.70 -0.89
CA THR A 28 9.08 1.40 -1.58
C THR A 28 10.56 1.04 -1.82
N PRO A 29 11.26 0.52 -0.80
CA PRO A 29 12.70 0.21 -0.90
C PRO A 29 12.96 -0.90 -1.91
N ALA A 30 12.02 -1.83 -2.05
CA ALA A 30 12.01 -2.87 -3.08
C ALA A 30 10.68 -2.84 -3.85
N PRO A 31 10.62 -3.40 -5.06
CA PRO A 31 9.38 -3.47 -5.85
C PRO A 31 8.23 -4.22 -5.16
N THR A 32 8.55 -5.13 -4.24
CA THR A 32 7.60 -5.99 -3.52
C THR A 32 7.48 -5.63 -2.04
N GLU A 33 8.02 -4.49 -1.61
CA GLU A 33 8.02 -4.08 -0.21
C GLU A 33 7.51 -2.64 -0.07
N ILE A 34 6.56 -2.44 0.84
CA ILE A 34 5.95 -1.14 1.11
C ILE A 34 6.13 -0.81 2.58
N VAL A 35 6.81 0.29 2.86
CA VAL A 35 7.07 0.77 4.21
C VAL A 35 6.25 2.03 4.45
N ILE A 36 5.32 1.95 5.39
CA ILE A 36 4.46 3.06 5.81
C ILE A 36 5.00 3.62 7.13
N LYS A 37 5.25 4.93 7.17
CA LYS A 37 5.71 5.65 8.36
C LYS A 37 4.78 6.82 8.67
N GLY A 38 4.42 7.00 9.93
CA GLY A 38 3.61 8.12 10.39
C GLY A 38 3.66 8.25 11.90
N ALA A 39 3.24 9.41 12.41
CA ALA A 39 3.20 9.68 13.85
C ALA A 39 2.02 9.01 14.56
N ASP A 40 0.91 8.77 13.85
CA ASP A 40 -0.31 8.15 14.40
C ASP A 40 -0.40 6.66 14.01
N ARG A 41 -0.34 5.78 15.02
CA ARG A 41 -0.45 4.33 14.83
C ARG A 41 -1.81 3.89 14.28
N GLN A 42 -2.90 4.57 14.65
CA GLN A 42 -4.23 4.25 14.15
C GLN A 42 -4.32 4.55 12.65
N ARG A 43 -3.88 5.74 12.25
CA ARG A 43 -3.86 6.15 10.84
C ARG A 43 -2.95 5.24 10.00
N VAL A 44 -1.77 4.88 10.51
CA VAL A 44 -0.84 3.97 9.83
C VAL A 44 -1.46 2.58 9.65
N GLY A 45 -2.09 2.03 10.70
CA GLY A 45 -2.77 0.73 10.62
C GLY A 45 -3.94 0.73 9.65
N GLN A 46 -4.72 1.80 9.63
CA GLN A 46 -5.84 1.96 8.71
C GLN A 46 -5.37 1.95 7.25
N ILE A 47 -4.36 2.76 6.90
CA ILE A 47 -3.82 2.81 5.54
C ILE A 47 -3.20 1.47 5.14
N ALA A 48 -2.51 0.79 6.06
CA ALA A 48 -1.98 -0.55 5.80
C ALA A 48 -3.10 -1.56 5.48
N ALA A 49 -4.22 -1.50 6.21
CA ALA A 49 -5.38 -2.36 5.97
C ALA A 49 -6.06 -2.04 4.63
N GLU A 50 -6.23 -0.76 4.29
CA GLU A 50 -6.79 -0.32 3.00
C GLU A 50 -5.94 -0.79 1.82
N ILE A 51 -4.61 -0.65 1.91
CA ILE A 51 -3.66 -1.14 0.90
C ILE A 51 -3.79 -2.67 0.75
N ARG A 52 -3.86 -3.40 1.87
CA ARG A 52 -4.03 -4.86 1.86
C ARG A 52 -5.36 -5.32 1.24
N ALA A 53 -6.42 -4.56 1.45
CA ALA A 53 -7.75 -4.86 0.92
C ALA A 53 -7.81 -4.74 -0.62
N VAL A 54 -6.91 -4.00 -1.26
CA VAL A 54 -6.85 -3.88 -2.73
C VAL A 54 -6.63 -5.24 -3.38
N ARG A 55 -5.73 -6.06 -2.83
CA ARG A 55 -5.52 -7.43 -3.29
C ARG A 55 -5.17 -8.33 -2.11
N PRO A 56 -6.17 -8.88 -1.40
CA PRO A 56 -5.90 -9.76 -0.27
C PRO A 56 -5.15 -11.01 -0.72
N PRO A 57 -4.32 -11.59 0.15
CA PRO A 57 -3.53 -12.76 -0.19
C PRO A 57 -4.46 -13.95 -0.43
N GLU A 58 -4.32 -14.54 -1.62
CA GLU A 58 -5.10 -15.70 -2.04
C GLU A 58 -4.78 -16.93 -1.16
N PRO A 59 -5.78 -17.76 -0.79
CA PRO A 59 -5.58 -18.88 0.15
C PRO A 59 -4.68 -20.00 -0.38
N TYR A 60 -4.46 -20.08 -1.69
CA TYR A 60 -3.70 -21.17 -2.31
C TYR A 60 -2.22 -20.84 -2.52
N LYS A 61 -1.91 -19.63 -2.99
CA LYS A 61 -0.54 -19.22 -3.36
C LYS A 61 -0.03 -18.01 -2.58
N GLY A 62 -0.83 -17.47 -1.67
CA GLY A 62 -0.49 -16.28 -0.88
C GLY A 62 -0.24 -15.04 -1.75
N LYS A 63 -0.63 -15.04 -3.03
CA LYS A 63 -0.40 -13.90 -3.92
C LYS A 63 -1.38 -12.79 -3.56
N GLY A 64 -0.84 -11.61 -3.34
CA GLY A 64 -1.58 -10.45 -2.84
C GLY A 64 -0.65 -9.58 -2.01
N ILE A 65 -1.25 -8.71 -1.21
CA ILE A 65 -0.59 -7.77 -0.31
C ILE A 65 -0.75 -8.25 1.15
#